data_AF-A0A3D1R797-F1
#
_entry.id   AF-A0A3D1R797-F1
#
_cell.length_a   1.000
_cell.length_b   1.000
_cell.length_c   1.000
_cell.angle_alpha   90.00
_cell.angle_beta   90.00
_cell.angle_gamma   90.00
#
_symmetry.space_group_name_H-M   'P 1'
#
loop_
_entity.id
_entity.type
_entity.pdbx_description
1 polymer ?
#
loop_
_entity_poly.entity_id
_entity_poly.type
_entity_poly.pdbx_seq_one_letter_code
_entity_poly.pdbx_strand_id
1 'polypeptide(L)' 'NVRELENAVERGVVVAGGKLVGHKDLPADVRETQQGSLPAEMLTAMAYREALEVVRERFSREYFSALLEETGGNV' A
#
# COMPACT_ATOMS: atom_id res chain seq x y z
N ASN A 1 -10.91 8.32 -4.24
CA ASN A 1 -12.11 9.17 -4.45
C ASN A 1 -12.83 9.38 -3.12
N VAL A 2 -13.58 10.47 -2.88
CA VAL A 2 -14.20 10.73 -1.55
C VAL A 2 -15.17 9.62 -1.15
N ARG A 3 -15.96 9.10 -2.11
CA ARG A 3 -16.86 7.95 -1.89
C ARG A 3 -16.13 6.67 -1.48
N GLU A 4 -14.95 6.43 -2.04
CA GLU A 4 -14.14 5.25 -1.68
C GLU A 4 -13.63 5.36 -0.25
N LEU A 5 -13.26 6.57 0.18
CA LEU A 5 -12.83 6.83 1.55
C LEU A 5 -13.99 6.63 2.53
N GLU A 6 -15.17 7.17 2.24
CA GLU A 6 -16.37 6.95 3.07
C GLU A 6 -16.68 5.46 3.24
N ASN A 7 -16.71 4.72 2.13
CA ASN A 7 -16.95 3.27 2.16
C ASN A 7 -15.88 2.51 2.96
N ALA A 8 -14.61 2.91 2.84
CA ALA A 8 -13.53 2.28 3.59
C ALA A 8 -13.64 2.54 5.10
N VAL A 9 -14.00 3.76 5.49
CA VAL A 9 -14.19 4.14 6.89
C VAL A 9 -15.40 3.44 7.49
N GLU A 10 -16.53 3.37 6.79
CA GLU A 10 -17.71 2.65 7.25
C GLU A 10 -17.41 1.17 7.51
N ARG A 11 -16.77 0.49 6.55
CA ARG A 11 -16.36 -0.91 6.72
C ARG A 11 -15.39 -1.07 7.90
N GLY A 12 -14.44 -0.15 8.05
CA GLY A 12 -13.49 -0.17 9.16
C GLY A 12 -14.15 -0.03 10.53
N VAL A 13 -15.14 0.85 10.65
CA VAL A 13 -15.91 1.06 11.89
C VAL A 13 -16.74 -0.18 12.25
N VAL A 14 -17.33 -0.85 11.26
CA VAL A 14 -18.14 -2.07 11.48
C VAL A 14 -17.29 -3.23 12.01
N VAL A 15 -16.05 -3.36 11.53
CA VAL A 15 -15.14 -4.44 11.92
C VAL A 15 -14.38 -4.13 13.22
N ALA A 16 -14.17 -2.84 13.54
CA ALA A 16 -13.46 -2.43 14.73
C ALA A 16 -14.20 -2.87 16.01
N GLY A 17 -13.62 -3.83 16.72
CA GLY A 17 -14.17 -4.35 17.99
C GLY A 17 -13.91 -3.46 19.21
N GLY A 18 -13.43 -2.23 19.03
CA GLY A 18 -12.99 -1.34 20.11
C GLY A 18 -13.24 0.13 19.80
N LYS A 19 -12.76 1.01 20.70
CA LYS A 19 -12.99 2.47 20.60
C LYS A 19 -12.19 3.15 19.47
N LEU A 20 -11.23 2.45 18.87
CA LEU A 20 -10.33 2.98 17.84
C LEU A 20 -10.32 2.01 16.66
N VAL A 21 -10.39 2.56 15.44
CA VAL A 21 -10.19 1.83 14.19
C VAL A 21 -8.69 1.76 13.92
N GLY A 22 -8.12 0.56 13.93
CA GLY A 22 -6.72 0.32 13.64
C GLY A 22 -6.49 -0.17 12.20
N HIS A 23 -5.21 -0.24 11.79
CA HIS A 23 -4.82 -0.66 10.44
C HIS A 23 -5.39 -2.04 10.03
N LYS A 24 -5.49 -2.97 10.99
CA LYS A 24 -6.04 -4.32 10.76
C LYS A 24 -7.54 -4.33 10.45
N ASP A 25 -8.25 -3.28 10.88
CA ASP A 25 -9.70 -3.16 10.73
C ASP A 25 -10.06 -2.55 9.36
N LEU A 26 -9.09 -1.96 8.66
CA LEU A 26 -9.30 -1.42 7.30
C LEU A 26 -9.43 -2.55 6.26
N PRO A 27 -10.24 -2.34 5.21
CA PRO A 27 -10.43 -3.31 4.16
C PRO A 27 -9.15 -3.50 3.30
N ALA A 28 -9.00 -4.69 2.71
CA ALA A 28 -7.73 -5.16 2.14
C ALA A 28 -7.18 -4.26 1.02
N ASP A 29 -8.07 -3.75 0.17
CA ASP A 29 -7.81 -2.78 -0.89
C ASP A 29 -7.09 -1.52 -0.38
N VAL A 30 -7.49 -1.03 0.80
CA VAL A 30 -6.89 0.15 1.44
C VAL A 30 -5.56 -0.18 2.13
N ARG A 31 -5.45 -1.38 2.71
CA ARG A 31 -4.20 -1.85 3.31
C ARG A 31 -3.12 -2.14 2.26
N GLU A 32 -3.52 -2.66 1.11
CA GLU A 32 -2.62 -2.93 -0.02
C GLU A 32 -2.10 -1.63 -0.64
N THR A 33 -2.92 -0.57 -0.68
CA THR A 33 -2.41 0.75 -1.10
C THR A 33 -1.34 1.29 -0.14
N GLN A 34 -1.42 0.98 1.16
CA GLN A 34 -0.36 1.31 2.11
C GLN A 34 0.87 0.40 2.01
N GLN A 35 0.71 -0.83 1.48
CA GLN A 35 1.86 -1.71 1.31
C GLN A 35 2.93 -1.05 0.45
N GLY A 36 2.58 -0.10 -0.44
CA GLY A 36 3.42 0.74 -1.30
C GLY A 36 4.54 1.53 -0.61
N SER A 37 4.28 2.02 0.60
CA SER A 37 5.17 2.93 1.31
C SER A 37 5.98 2.19 2.37
N LEU A 38 7.30 2.41 2.38
CA LEU A 38 8.13 1.94 3.49
C LEU A 38 7.72 2.69 4.77
N PRO A 39 7.55 2.01 5.92
CA PRO A 39 7.27 2.66 7.19
C PRO A 39 8.30 3.76 7.47
N ALA A 40 7.84 4.89 7.99
CA ALA A 40 8.68 6.07 8.23
C ALA A 40 9.87 5.73 9.14
N GLU A 41 9.66 4.84 10.11
CA GLU A 41 10.68 4.35 11.04
C GLU A 41 11.79 3.60 10.30
N MET A 42 11.46 2.78 9.29
CA MET A 42 12.46 2.11 8.46
C MET A 42 13.25 3.10 7.62
N LEU A 43 12.57 4.08 7.01
CA LEU A 43 13.25 5.11 6.20
C LEU A 43 14.24 5.93 7.02
N THR A 44 13.93 6.24 8.28
CA THR A 44 14.84 6.96 9.19
C THR A 44 16.00 6.10 9.71
N ALA A 45 15.87 4.78 9.65
CA ALA A 45 16.89 3.84 10.11
C ALA A 45 17.91 3.45 9.03
N MET A 46 17.68 3.82 7.77
CA MET A 46 18.51 3.45 6.62
C MET A 46 19.29 4.64 6.09
N ALA A 47 20.43 4.38 5.45
CA ALA A 47 21.08 5.40 4.64
C ALA A 47 20.20 5.73 3.42
N TYR A 48 20.21 6.99 2.98
CA TYR A 48 19.39 7.45 1.84
C TYR A 48 19.58 6.57 0.58
N ARG A 49 20.81 6.14 0.31
CA ARG A 49 21.11 5.25 -0.82
C ARG A 49 20.37 3.91 -0.73
N GLU A 50 20.33 3.33 0.46
CA GLU A 50 19.69 2.02 0.69
C GLU A 50 18.17 2.15 0.57
N ALA A 51 17.59 3.21 1.14
CA ALA A 51 16.18 3.52 0.98
C ALA A 51 15.79 3.68 -0.51
N LEU A 52 16.63 4.38 -1.29
CA LEU A 52 16.41 4.57 -2.72
C LEU A 52 16.49 3.25 -3.51
N GLU A 53 17.42 2.35 -3.16
CA GLU A 53 17.53 1.04 -3.80
C GLU A 53 16.28 0.18 -3.56
N VAL A 54 15.75 0.17 -2.32
CA VAL A 54 14.52 -0.57 -1.98
C VAL A 54 13.31 -0.02 -2.76
N VAL A 55 13.14 1.30 -2.78
CA VAL A 55 12.04 1.94 -3.52
C VAL A 55 12.15 1.64 -5.02
N ARG A 56 13.36 1.69 -5.58
CA ARG A 56 13.60 1.41 -7.01
C ARG A 56 13.25 -0.03 -7.38
N GLU A 57 13.67 -1.00 -6.58
CA GLU A 57 13.40 -2.42 -6.84
C GLU A 57 11.90 -2.70 -6.82
N ARG A 58 11.23 -2.18 -5.80
CA ARG A 58 9.78 -2.32 -5.63
C ARG A 58 9.01 -1.69 -6.80
N PHE A 59 9.32 -0.42 -7.13
CA PHE A 59 8.73 0.27 -8.27
C PHE A 59 8.91 -0.52 -9.57
N SER A 60 10.11 -1.09 -9.77
CA SER A 60 10.40 -1.88 -10.97
C SER A 60 9.48 -3.10 -11.07
N ARG A 61 9.27 -3.83 -9.96
CA ARG A 61 8.35 -4.98 -9.93
C ARG A 61 6.92 -4.59 -10.23
N GLU A 62 6.43 -3.51 -9.61
CA GLU A 62 5.07 -3.00 -9.82
C GLU A 62 4.87 -2.56 -11.28
N TYR A 63 5.83 -1.80 -11.84
CA TYR A 63 5.82 -1.36 -13.22
C TYR A 63 5.77 -2.53 -14.20
N PHE A 64 6.66 -3.52 -14.04
CA PHE A 64 6.68 -4.67 -14.95
C PHE A 64 5.46 -5.56 -14.79
N SER A 65 4.93 -5.72 -13.58
CA SER A 65 3.70 -6.51 -13.38
C SER A 65 2.52 -5.85 -14.09
N ALA A 66 2.34 -4.54 -13.92
CA ALA A 66 1.30 -3.77 -14.61
C ALA A 66 1.47 -3.80 -16.14
N LEU A 67 2.70 -3.66 -16.62
CA LEU A 67 2.99 -3.72 -18.05
C LEU A 67 2.67 -5.10 -18.64
N LEU A 68 3.04 -6.18 -17.95
CA LEU A 68 2.76 -7.55 -18.38
C LEU A 68 1.25 -7.84 -18.38
N GLU A 69 0.51 -7.33 -17.40
CA GLU A 69 -0.95 -7.44 -17.38
C GLU A 69 -1.59 -6.69 -18.55
N GLU A 70 -1.12 -5.47 -18.85
CA GLU A 70 -1.63 -4.65 -19.95
C GLU A 70 -1.35 -5.27 -21.33
N THR A 71 -0.16 -5.85 -21.53
CA THR A 71 0.22 -6.45 -22.81
C THR A 71 -0.17 -7.93 -22.94
N GLY A 72 -0.87 -8.50 -21.94
CA GLY A 72 -1.26 -9.91 -21.94
C GLY A 72 -0.05 -10.87 -21.93
N GLY A 73 1.07 -10.45 -21.36
CA GLY A 73 2.31 -11.23 -21.27
C GLY A 73 3.24 -11.13 -22.48
N ASN A 74 2.95 -10.25 -23.46
CA ASN A 74 3.87 -9.97 -24.58
C ASN A 74 4.63 -8.67 -24.33
N VAL A 75 5.86 -8.79 -23.85
CA VAL A 75 6.85 -7.70 -23.77
C VAL A 75 8.13 -8.14 -24.46
#